data_AF-A0A090AQT3-F1
#
_entry.id   AF-A0A090AQT3-F1
#
_cell.length_a   1.000
_cell.length_b   1.000
_cell.length_c   1.000
_cell.angle_alpha   90.00
_cell.angle_beta   90.00
_cell.angle_gamma   90.00
#
_symmetry.space_group_name_H-M   'P 1'
#
loop_
_entity.id
_entity.type
_entity.pdbx_description
1 polymer ?
#
loop_
_entity_poly.entity_id
_entity_poly.type
_entity_poly.pdbx_seq_one_letter_code
_entity_poly.pdbx_strand_id
1 'polypeptide(L)'
;MKLHEKIRFIRQLKGWSQEEVANQLEMSVNGYGSIERGETDVKLSRLEKIAAIFGMELLELLGLNETTVFNLTGDHHTQFHLSHINSFSIE
;
A
#
# COMPACT_ATOMS: atom_id res chain seq x y z
N MET A 1 -2.03 6.02 8.27
CA MET A 1 -1.24 4.77 8.24
C MET A 1 -0.35 4.81 7.01
N LYS A 2 0.94 4.53 7.17
CA LYS A 2 1.90 4.43 6.05
C LYS A 2 1.70 3.11 5.30
N LEU A 3 2.19 3.03 4.05
CA LEU A 3 2.01 1.84 3.19
C LEU A 3 2.53 0.55 3.83
N HIS A 4 3.73 0.57 4.43
CA HIS A 4 4.32 -0.61 5.06
C HIS A 4 3.51 -1.09 6.28
N GLU A 5 2.97 -0.17 7.08
CA GLU A 5 2.07 -0.48 8.20
C GLU A 5 0.77 -1.12 7.70
N LYS A 6 0.24 -0.62 6.58
CA LYS A 6 -0.95 -1.16 5.93
C LYS A 6 -0.74 -2.59 5.40
N ILE A 7 0.40 -2.85 4.77
CA ILE A 7 0.78 -4.19 4.29
C ILE A 7 0.78 -5.18 5.47
N ARG A 8 1.45 -4.80 6.57
CA ARG A 8 1.49 -5.61 7.79
C ARG A 8 0.10 -5.85 8.38
N PHE A 9 -0.71 -4.79 8.47
CA PHE A 9 -2.05 -4.85 9.02
C PHE A 9 -2.94 -5.83 8.23
N ILE A 10 -2.96 -5.72 6.89
CA ILE A 10 -3.75 -6.61 6.03
C ILE A 10 -3.29 -8.07 6.16
N ARG A 11 -1.98 -8.31 6.18
CA ARG A 11 -1.44 -9.67 6.41
C ARG A 11 -1.94 -10.25 7.73
N GLN A 12 -1.86 -9.48 8.81
CA GLN A 12 -2.29 -9.92 10.14
C GLN A 12 -3.80 -10.16 10.20
N LEU A 13 -4.61 -9.32 9.55
CA LEU A 13 -6.05 -9.52 9.43
C LEU A 13 -6.41 -10.84 8.73
N LYS A 14 -5.60 -11.26 7.76
CA LYS A 14 -5.76 -12.54 7.07
C LYS A 14 -5.20 -13.74 7.85
N GLY A 15 -4.55 -13.50 8.99
CA GLY A 15 -3.94 -14.56 9.81
C GLY A 15 -2.67 -15.16 9.21
N TRP A 16 -2.07 -14.51 8.20
CA TRP A 16 -0.88 -15.04 7.53
C TRP A 16 0.40 -14.64 8.27
N SER A 17 1.37 -15.55 8.31
CA SER A 17 2.74 -15.33 8.74
C SER A 17 3.55 -14.56 7.68
N GLN A 18 4.68 -13.97 8.09
CA GLN A 18 5.61 -13.35 7.14
C GLN A 18 6.20 -14.38 6.17
N GLU A 19 6.40 -15.61 6.62
CA GLU A 19 6.91 -16.70 5.79
C GLU A 19 5.95 -17.08 4.66
N GLU A 20 4.65 -17.23 4.96
CA GLU A 20 3.63 -17.55 3.95
C GLU A 20 3.54 -16.51 2.84
N VAL A 21 3.64 -15.21 3.17
CA VAL A 21 3.59 -14.14 2.16
C VAL A 21 4.93 -14.03 1.42
N ALA A 22 6.06 -14.19 2.10
CA ALA A 22 7.38 -14.19 1.48
C ALA A 22 7.51 -15.33 0.46
N ASN A 23 6.99 -16.51 0.78
CA ASN A 23 6.95 -17.66 -0.11
C ASN A 23 6.11 -17.38 -1.36
N GLN A 24 4.91 -16.79 -1.21
CA GLN A 24 4.06 -16.39 -2.35
C GLN A 24 4.69 -15.28 -3.21
N LEU A 25 5.52 -14.43 -2.61
CA LEU A 25 6.26 -13.36 -3.30
C LEU A 25 7.60 -13.83 -3.89
N GLU A 26 7.97 -15.10 -3.72
CA GLU A 26 9.26 -15.67 -4.12
C GLU A 26 10.44 -14.82 -3.60
N MET A 27 10.42 -14.48 -2.31
CA MET A 27 11.47 -13.69 -1.67
C MET A 27 11.81 -14.20 -0.27
N SER A 28 12.90 -13.69 0.30
CA SER A 28 13.27 -14.05 1.67
C SER A 28 12.29 -13.48 2.68
N VAL A 29 12.04 -14.24 3.76
CA VAL A 29 11.21 -13.80 4.91
C VAL A 29 11.75 -12.49 5.50
N ASN A 30 13.07 -12.37 5.62
CA ASN A 30 13.73 -11.15 6.09
C ASN A 30 13.44 -9.96 5.15
N GLY A 31 13.52 -10.18 3.83
CA GLY A 31 13.21 -9.15 2.85
C GLY A 31 11.77 -8.67 2.96
N TYR A 32 10.81 -9.58 3.13
CA TYR A 32 9.41 -9.21 3.37
C TYR A 32 9.25 -8.49 4.72
N GLY A 33 9.93 -8.94 5.77
CA GLY A 33 9.93 -8.27 7.07
C GLY A 33 10.48 -6.83 7.00
N SER A 34 11.53 -6.58 6.22
CA SER A 34 12.05 -5.22 5.99
C SER A 34 11.06 -4.33 5.26
N ILE A 35 10.23 -4.89 4.38
CA ILE A 35 9.10 -4.17 3.78
C ILE A 35 8.13 -3.72 4.86
N GLU A 36 7.68 -4.61 5.74
CA GLU A 36 6.70 -4.27 6.79
C GLU A 36 7.22 -3.24 7.81
N ARG A 37 8.53 -3.22 8.05
CA ARG A 37 9.20 -2.25 8.92
C ARG A 37 9.50 -0.92 8.22
N GLY A 38 9.32 -0.82 6.90
CA GLY A 38 9.63 0.38 6.13
C GLY A 38 11.13 0.63 5.96
N GLU A 39 11.96 -0.40 6.06
CA GLU A 39 13.43 -0.33 5.89
C GLU A 39 13.83 -0.35 4.41
N THR A 40 12.97 -0.89 3.54
CA THR A 40 13.23 -1.07 2.11
C THR A 40 12.11 -0.43 1.30
N ASP A 41 12.51 0.43 0.35
CA ASP A 41 11.57 0.94 -0.65
C ASP A 41 11.07 -0.17 -1.57
N VAL A 42 9.75 -0.23 -1.74
CA VAL A 42 9.08 -1.28 -2.50
C VAL A 42 8.77 -0.79 -3.90
N LYS A 43 9.29 -1.49 -4.92
CA LYS A 43 8.97 -1.21 -6.32
C LYS A 43 7.48 -1.45 -6.59
N LEU A 44 6.90 -0.66 -7.50
CA LEU A 44 5.50 -0.76 -7.91
C LEU A 44 5.10 -2.18 -8.31
N SER A 45 5.91 -2.85 -9.13
CA SER A 45 5.65 -4.24 -9.55
C SER A 45 5.57 -5.25 -8.41
N ARG A 46 6.22 -4.96 -7.26
CA ARG A 46 6.09 -5.78 -6.06
C ARG A 46 4.80 -5.46 -5.32
N LEU A 47 4.41 -4.19 -5.27
CA LEU A 47 3.12 -3.78 -4.67
C LEU A 47 1.94 -4.39 -5.42
N GLU A 48 2.01 -4.49 -6.76
CA GLU A 48 1.01 -5.21 -7.56
C GLU A 48 0.89 -6.67 -7.14
N LYS A 49 2.00 -7.37 -6.96
CA LYS A 49 2.01 -8.76 -6.48
C LYS A 49 1.45 -8.88 -5.05
N ILE A 50 1.80 -7.95 -4.17
CA ILE A 50 1.28 -7.92 -2.79
C ILE A 50 -0.24 -7.73 -2.80
N ALA A 51 -0.76 -6.79 -3.61
CA ALA A 51 -2.19 -6.56 -3.76
C ALA A 51 -2.90 -7.82 -4.29
N ALA A 52 -2.32 -8.47 -5.31
CA ALA A 52 -2.84 -9.72 -5.87
C ALA A 52 -2.89 -10.84 -4.82
N ILE A 53 -1.82 -11.04 -4.04
CA ILE A 53 -1.78 -12.01 -2.93
C ILE A 53 -2.85 -11.67 -1.89
N PHE A 54 -3.07 -10.39 -1.61
CA PHE A 54 -4.10 -9.94 -0.67
C PHE A 54 -5.52 -10.02 -1.26
N GLY A 55 -5.67 -10.31 -2.54
CA GLY A 55 -6.96 -10.38 -3.22
C GLY A 55 -7.66 -9.03 -3.31
N MET A 56 -6.90 -7.96 -3.51
CA MET A 56 -7.40 -6.58 -3.62
C MET A 56 -6.73 -5.84 -4.77
N GLU A 57 -7.33 -4.70 -5.15
CA GLU A 57 -6.73 -3.83 -6.15
C GLU A 57 -5.52 -3.07 -5.59
N LEU A 58 -4.55 -2.75 -6.46
CA LEU A 58 -3.39 -1.95 -6.06
C LEU A 58 -3.81 -0.57 -5.54
N LEU A 59 -4.83 0.05 -6.14
CA LEU A 59 -5.35 1.34 -5.70
C LEU A 59 -5.88 1.27 -4.26
N GLU A 60 -6.64 0.22 -3.94
CA GLU A 60 -7.10 -0.05 -2.59
C GLU A 60 -5.93 -0.24 -1.63
N LEU A 61 -4.89 -0.98 -2.02
CA LEU A 61 -3.68 -1.14 -1.20
C LEU A 61 -3.00 0.21 -0.94
N LEU A 62 -2.86 1.05 -1.96
CA LEU A 62 -2.30 2.40 -1.84
C LEU A 62 -3.22 3.38 -1.08
N GLY A 63 -4.47 3.01 -0.87
CA GLY A 63 -5.48 3.87 -0.25
C GLY A 63 -6.02 4.93 -1.20
N LEU A 64 -5.83 4.77 -2.51
CA LEU A 64 -6.39 5.65 -3.52
C LEU A 64 -7.82 5.18 -3.82
N ASN A 65 -8.80 5.74 -3.14
CA ASN A 65 -10.23 5.47 -3.37
C ASN A 65 -10.91 6.66 -4.07
N GLU A 66 -12.20 6.54 -4.40
CA GLU A 66 -12.99 7.54 -5.14
C GLU A 66 -12.94 8.97 -4.54
N THR A 67 -12.60 9.11 -3.27
CA THR A 67 -12.48 10.41 -2.58
C THR A 67 -11.06 10.96 -2.51
N THR A 68 -10.10 10.29 -3.16
CA THR A 68 -8.74 10.79 -3.29
C THR A 68 -8.69 11.88 -4.36
N VAL A 69 -8.54 13.13 -3.93
CA VAL A 69 -8.39 14.27 -4.85
C VAL A 69 -6.91 14.49 -5.14
N PHE A 70 -6.56 14.34 -6.43
CA PHE A 70 -5.27 14.74 -6.98
C PHE A 70 -5.34 16.23 -7.34
N ASN A 71 -4.71 17.09 -6.55
CA ASN A 71 -4.56 18.49 -6.92
C ASN A 71 -3.43 18.64 -7.94
N LEU A 72 -3.79 18.74 -9.22
CA LEU A 72 -2.88 19.08 -10.31
C LEU A 72 -2.76 20.61 -10.41
N THR A 73 -2.00 21.23 -9.50
CA THR A 73 -1.60 22.63 -9.66
C THR A 73 -0.41 22.69 -10.62
N GLY A 74 -0.66 23.23 -11.81
CA GLY A 74 0.33 23.36 -12.88
C GLY A 74 1.28 24.51 -12.61
N ASP A 75 2.31 24.24 -11.82
CA ASP A 75 3.42 25.14 -11.56
C ASP A 75 4.68 24.39 -11.97
N HIS A 76 5.63 25.07 -12.62
CA HIS A 76 6.79 24.51 -13.33
C HIS A 76 7.81 23.73 -12.45
N HIS A 77 7.43 23.31 -11.24
CA HIS A 77 8.20 22.48 -10.34
C HIS A 77 7.25 21.46 -9.69
N THR A 78 7.04 20.33 -10.34
CA THR A 78 5.98 19.36 -10.00
C THR A 78 6.22 18.68 -8.65
N GLN A 79 5.56 19.19 -7.62
CA GLN A 79 5.41 18.51 -6.32
C GLN A 79 3.97 17.99 -6.23
N PHE A 80 3.80 16.67 -6.29
CA PHE A 80 2.49 16.03 -6.20
C PHE A 80 2.00 16.02 -4.74
N HIS A 81 0.90 16.71 -4.44
CA HIS A 81 0.26 16.66 -3.13
C HIS A 81 -1.02 15.83 -3.18
N LEU A 82 -1.04 14.70 -2.45
CA LEU A 82 -2.21 13.84 -2.31
C LEU A 82 -3.04 14.28 -1.10
N SER A 83 -4.32 14.60 -1.31
CA SER A 83 -5.28 14.87 -0.22
C SER A 83 -6.40 13.83 -0.21
N HIS A 84 -6.62 13.21 0.95
CA HIS A 84 -7.84 12.45 1.22
C HIS A 84 -8.95 13.41 1.60
N ILE A 85 -10.06 13.40 0.85
CA ILE A 85 -11.29 14.05 1.29
C ILE A 85 -12.07 13.04 2.12
N ASN A 86 -12.24 13.30 3.41
CA ASN A 86 -13.21 12.55 4.20
C ASN A 86 -14.61 12.96 3.73
N SER A 87 -15.27 12.10 2.93
CA SER A 87 -16.69 12.23 2.65
C SER A 87 -17.47 11.74 3.88
N PHE A 88 -17.57 12.58 4.90
CA PHE A 88 -18.60 12.40 5.93
C PHE A 88 -19.87 13.08 5.39
N SER A 89 -20.71 12.29 4.73
CA SER A 89 -22.12 12.65 4.57
C SER A 89 -22.88 11.88 5.63
N ILE A 90 -23.73 12.56 6.40
CA ILE A 90 -25.15 12.22 6.55
C ILE A 90 -25.83 13.29 7.43
N GLU A 91 -26.94 13.78 6.86
CA GLU A 91 -28.14 14.44 7.41
C GLU A 91 -28.04 15.77 8.16
#